data_AF-A0A8B9HXS3-F1
#
_entry.id   AF-A0A8B9HXS3-F1
#
_cell.length_a   1.000
_cell.length_b   1.000
_cell.length_c   1.000
_cell.angle_alpha   90.00
_cell.angle_beta   90.00
_cell.angle_gamma   90.00
#
_symmetry.space_group_name_H-M   'P 1'
#
loop_
_entity.id
_entity.type
_entity.pdbx_description
1 polymer ?
#
loop_
_entity_poly.entity_id
_entity_poly.type
_entity_poly.pdbx_seq_one_letter_code
_entity_poly.pdbx_strand_id
1 'polypeptide(L)'
;MATRRLTDAFLLLRNKAVQSRQLLAEQLADDRMALVSGISLDPEAAIGVTKRLPPKWVDGADEIQYDIARVKQKMKELASLHDKHLNRPTLDDSSDEERAIEITTQEITQLFHRCQRAVQVLQSKSRSCTEQEARVLRNVVSSLAQSLQDLSTNFRHAQSDYLKRMKNREERSKHFFDTSVPLMDDGEDDTLYDRGFTDDQLALVEQNTLLVEEREREIRQIVQSISDLNEIFRDLGAMIVEQGTVLDRIDYNVEQSCIKTEEGLKQLHKAEQYQKKNRKMLVILILFVIVIVLIVVLIGVKSH
;
A
#
# COMPACT_ATOMS: atom_id res chain seq x y z
N MET A 1 -14.12 3.35 25.16
CA MET A 1 -12.80 3.60 25.79
C MET A 1 -12.46 5.07 25.65
N ALA A 2 -12.19 5.78 26.75
CA ALA A 2 -11.73 7.16 26.71
C ALA A 2 -10.21 7.19 26.46
N THR A 3 -9.75 7.95 25.47
CA THR A 3 -8.32 8.12 25.18
C THR A 3 -7.82 9.44 25.77
N ARG A 4 -6.66 9.43 26.43
CA ARG A 4 -6.02 10.63 26.99
C ARG A 4 -4.74 10.93 26.24
N ARG A 5 -4.65 12.13 25.63
CA ARG A 5 -3.39 12.62 25.04
C ARG A 5 -2.45 13.09 26.15
N LEU A 6 -1.26 12.50 26.19
CA LEU A 6 -0.17 12.89 27.11
C LEU A 6 0.95 13.65 26.39
N THR A 7 0.77 13.97 25.11
CA THR A 7 1.79 14.60 24.26
C THR A 7 2.29 15.92 24.86
N ASP A 8 1.39 16.77 25.36
CA ASP A 8 1.78 18.07 25.92
C ASP A 8 2.56 17.93 27.22
N ALA A 9 2.13 17.01 28.09
CA ALA A 9 2.85 16.68 29.32
C ALA A 9 4.25 16.13 29.01
N PHE A 10 4.37 15.27 28.00
CA PHE A 10 5.64 14.74 27.53
C PHE A 10 6.55 15.85 26.96
N LEU A 11 6.02 16.73 26.09
CA LEU A 11 6.78 17.83 25.51
C LEU A 11 7.29 18.80 26.58
N LEU A 12 6.45 19.11 27.58
CA LEU A 12 6.81 19.94 28.71
C LEU A 12 7.94 19.31 29.53
N LEU A 13 7.82 18.03 29.88
CA LEU A 13 8.85 17.30 30.62
C LEU A 13 10.16 17.21 29.83
N ARG A 14 10.09 16.93 28.53
CA ARG A 14 11.25 16.92 27.63
C ARG A 14 11.95 18.27 27.60
N ASN A 15 11.21 19.36 27.37
CA ASN A 15 11.78 20.70 27.30
C ASN A 15 12.40 21.12 28.65
N LYS A 16 11.74 20.80 29.78
CA LYS A 16 12.31 21.02 31.12
C LYS A 16 13.59 20.22 31.36
N ALA A 17 13.64 18.97 30.90
CA ALA A 17 14.84 18.14 31.01
C ALA A 17 16.01 18.68 30.17
N VAL A 18 15.73 19.21 28.97
CA VAL A 18 16.73 19.87 28.12
C VAL A 18 17.25 21.14 28.78
N GLN A 19 16.36 22.01 29.26
CA GLN A 19 16.74 23.24 29.97
C GLN A 19 17.55 22.95 31.24
N SER A 20 17.13 21.97 32.04
CA SER A 20 17.87 21.57 33.24
C SER A 20 19.27 21.05 32.89
N ARG A 21 19.42 20.34 31.77
CA ARG A 21 20.72 19.84 31.30
C ARG A 21 21.61 20.96 30.75
N GLN A 22 21.03 21.94 30.07
CA GLN A 22 21.71 23.15 29.62
C GLN A 22 22.21 23.99 30.80
N LEU A 23 21.36 24.26 31.80
CA LEU A 23 21.77 24.98 33.02
C LEU A 23 22.93 24.28 33.75
N LEU A 24 22.88 22.95 33.83
CA LEU A 24 23.94 22.15 34.45
C LEU A 24 25.22 22.15 33.61
N ALA A 25 25.10 22.18 32.27
CA ALA A 25 26.24 22.32 31.37
C ALA A 25 26.83 23.73 31.41
N GLU A 26 26.02 24.77 31.58
CA GLU A 26 26.42 26.17 31.70
C GLU A 26 27.15 26.41 33.03
N GLN A 27 26.64 25.86 34.14
CA GLN A 27 27.34 25.84 35.44
C GLN A 27 28.69 25.10 35.37
N LEU A 28 28.75 23.97 34.66
CA LEU A 28 30.01 23.23 34.45
C LEU A 28 30.94 23.91 33.44
N ALA A 29 30.39 24.71 32.50
CA ALA A 29 31.16 25.48 31.54
C ALA A 29 31.80 26.69 32.21
N ASP A 30 31.12 27.36 33.14
CA ASP A 30 31.68 28.46 33.93
C ASP A 30 32.92 27.99 34.74
N ASP A 31 32.85 26.79 35.34
CA ASP A 31 33.97 26.15 36.03
C ASP A 31 35.07 25.60 35.09
N ARG A 32 34.78 25.41 33.78
CA ARG A 32 35.70 24.84 32.77
C ARG A 32 36.19 25.83 31.72
N MET A 33 35.66 27.05 31.66
CA MET A 33 36.08 28.10 30.72
C MET A 33 37.53 28.55 30.95
N ALA A 34 38.19 28.10 32.02
CA ALA A 34 39.61 28.28 32.21
C ALA A 34 40.51 27.35 31.36
N LEU A 35 40.01 26.22 30.79
CA LEU A 35 40.94 25.22 30.21
C LEU A 35 40.57 24.54 28.88
N VAL A 36 39.36 24.64 28.30
CA VAL A 36 39.10 24.03 26.98
C VAL A 36 38.04 24.82 26.19
N SER A 37 38.46 25.76 25.34
CA SER A 37 37.63 26.25 24.23
C SER A 37 37.82 25.34 23.02
N GLY A 38 36.95 24.34 22.81
CA GLY A 38 37.09 23.51 21.61
C GLY A 38 36.14 22.34 21.41
N ILE A 39 35.35 21.96 22.40
CA ILE A 39 34.33 20.92 22.20
C ILE A 39 32.97 21.60 22.31
N SER A 40 32.37 21.92 21.17
CA SER A 40 30.95 22.25 21.10
C SER A 40 30.17 21.00 21.55
N LEU A 41 29.88 20.91 22.85
CA LEU A 41 28.87 20.00 23.38
C LEU A 41 27.50 20.57 23.03
N ASP A 42 27.14 20.53 21.74
CA ASP A 42 25.76 20.70 21.34
C ASP A 42 25.12 19.30 21.29
N PRO A 43 24.28 18.91 22.28
CA PRO A 43 23.65 17.60 22.32
C PRO A 43 22.61 17.43 21.21
N GLU A 44 22.15 18.52 20.59
CA GLU A 44 21.26 18.48 19.42
C GLU A 44 21.96 17.91 18.18
N ALA A 45 23.30 17.99 18.11
CA ALA A 45 24.05 17.31 17.05
C ALA A 45 24.09 15.78 17.25
N ALA A 46 24.03 15.30 18.50
CA ALA A 46 24.02 13.87 18.82
C ALA A 46 22.61 13.24 18.71
N ILE A 47 21.55 14.04 18.92
CA ILE A 47 20.17 13.72 18.55
C ILE A 47 19.81 14.44 17.25
N GLY A 48 20.78 14.57 16.33
CA GLY A 48 20.42 14.67 14.94
C GLY A 48 19.63 13.39 14.66
N VAL A 49 18.31 13.51 14.50
CA VAL A 49 17.58 12.60 13.62
C VAL A 49 18.40 12.68 12.34
N THR A 50 19.36 11.77 12.17
CA THR A 50 20.12 11.65 10.95
C THR A 50 19.00 11.56 9.92
N LYS A 51 18.86 12.58 9.06
CA LYS A 51 17.99 12.53 7.90
C LYS A 51 18.53 11.39 7.06
N ARG A 52 18.28 10.15 7.48
CA ARG A 52 18.52 8.96 6.70
C ARG A 52 17.53 9.11 5.59
N LEU A 53 18.06 9.28 4.39
CA LEU A 53 17.23 9.29 3.21
C LEU A 53 16.38 8.01 3.27
N PRO A 54 15.09 8.09 2.88
CA PRO A 54 14.26 6.92 2.76
C PRO A 54 15.00 5.85 1.94
N PRO A 55 14.89 4.57 2.32
CA PRO A 55 15.48 3.49 1.54
C PRO A 55 15.04 3.59 0.07
N LYS A 56 15.94 3.31 -0.88
CA LYS A 56 15.67 3.43 -2.33
C LYS A 56 14.50 2.58 -2.84
N TRP A 57 14.02 1.62 -2.05
CA TRP A 57 12.85 0.82 -2.40
C TRP A 57 11.53 1.57 -2.12
N VAL A 58 11.55 2.62 -1.28
CA VAL A 58 10.37 3.45 -0.96
C VAL A 58 9.83 4.12 -2.23
N ASP A 59 10.70 4.67 -3.07
CA ASP A 59 10.29 5.27 -4.35
C ASP A 59 9.51 4.28 -5.25
N GLY A 60 9.94 3.01 -5.25
CA GLY A 60 9.25 1.95 -5.99
C GLY A 60 7.90 1.57 -5.36
N ALA A 61 7.76 1.66 -4.04
CA ALA A 61 6.48 1.47 -3.37
C ALA A 61 5.51 2.62 -3.69
N ASP A 62 6.00 3.86 -3.71
CA ASP A 62 5.21 5.04 -4.05
C ASP A 62 4.74 5.02 -5.50
N GLU A 63 5.58 4.56 -6.44
CA GLU A 63 5.19 4.35 -7.85
C GLU A 63 4.04 3.34 -7.96
N ILE A 64 4.11 2.21 -7.25
CA ILE A 64 3.04 1.21 -7.25
C ILE A 64 1.76 1.77 -6.63
N GLN A 65 1.86 2.54 -5.55
CA GLN A 65 0.68 3.17 -4.93
C GLN A 65 0.02 4.18 -5.88
N TYR A 66 0.82 4.94 -6.62
CA TYR A 66 0.33 5.84 -7.66
C TYR A 66 -0.39 5.08 -8.77
N ASP A 67 0.19 4.00 -9.29
CA ASP A 67 -0.46 3.17 -10.32
C ASP A 67 -1.75 2.51 -9.80
N ILE A 68 -1.78 2.05 -8.55
CA ILE A 68 -2.98 1.54 -7.87
C ILE A 68 -4.09 2.60 -7.80
N ALA A 69 -3.73 3.84 -7.48
CA ALA A 69 -4.69 4.95 -7.47
C ALA A 69 -5.22 5.25 -8.88
N ARG A 70 -4.35 5.17 -9.89
CA ARG A 70 -4.72 5.33 -11.30
C ARG A 70 -5.67 4.22 -11.78
N VAL A 71 -5.42 2.96 -11.40
CA VAL A 71 -6.34 1.84 -11.66
C VAL A 71 -7.72 2.14 -11.07
N LYS A 72 -7.79 2.56 -9.80
CA LYS A 72 -9.07 2.93 -9.15
C LYS A 72 -9.81 4.02 -9.92
N GLN A 73 -9.09 5.05 -10.37
CA GLN A 73 -9.68 6.14 -11.15
C GLN A 73 -10.23 5.63 -12.49
N LYS A 74 -9.45 4.82 -13.22
CA LYS A 74 -9.86 4.24 -14.51
C LYS A 74 -11.03 3.28 -14.36
N MET A 75 -11.09 2.49 -13.30
CA MET A 75 -12.25 1.64 -13.00
C MET A 75 -13.53 2.46 -12.78
N LYS A 76 -13.43 3.64 -12.15
CA LYS A 76 -14.57 4.54 -11.97
C LYS A 76 -15.02 5.16 -13.30
N GLU A 77 -14.07 5.56 -14.15
CA GLU A 77 -14.34 6.03 -15.52
C GLU A 77 -15.05 4.93 -16.33
N LEU A 78 -14.52 3.70 -16.32
CA LEU A 78 -15.12 2.55 -16.98
C LEU A 78 -16.55 2.28 -16.49
N ALA A 79 -16.80 2.35 -15.18
CA ALA A 79 -18.13 2.16 -14.63
C ALA A 79 -19.13 3.21 -15.15
N SER A 80 -18.68 4.46 -15.35
CA SER A 80 -19.53 5.50 -15.96
C SER A 80 -19.80 5.26 -17.43
N LEU A 81 -18.81 4.74 -18.18
CA LEU A 81 -18.99 4.36 -19.59
C LEU A 81 -19.96 3.17 -19.71
N HIS A 82 -19.82 2.16 -18.86
CA HIS A 82 -20.74 1.01 -18.80
C HIS A 82 -22.19 1.46 -18.53
N ASP A 83 -22.40 2.36 -17.58
CA ASP A 83 -23.74 2.87 -17.26
C ASP A 83 -24.32 3.71 -18.41
N LYS A 84 -23.49 4.57 -19.03
CA LYS A 84 -23.86 5.35 -20.22
C LYS A 84 -24.28 4.44 -21.38
N HIS A 85 -23.49 3.41 -21.66
CA HIS A 85 -23.76 2.46 -22.74
C HIS A 85 -25.02 1.61 -22.48
N LEU A 86 -25.26 1.21 -21.23
CA LEU A 86 -26.43 0.43 -20.85
C LEU A 86 -27.74 1.24 -20.91
N ASN A 87 -27.70 2.52 -20.52
CA ASN A 87 -28.89 3.39 -20.41
C ASN A 87 -29.23 4.14 -21.71
N ARG A 88 -28.46 3.90 -22.77
CA ARG A 88 -28.60 4.61 -24.04
C ARG A 88 -29.88 4.22 -24.83
N PRO A 89 -30.54 5.18 -25.53
CA PRO A 89 -31.56 4.91 -26.54
C PRO A 89 -31.03 4.15 -27.78
N THR A 90 -31.84 3.30 -28.39
CA THR A 90 -31.45 2.40 -29.50
C THR A 90 -30.98 3.08 -30.80
N LEU A 91 -31.19 4.39 -30.97
CA LEU A 91 -30.97 5.10 -32.24
C LEU A 91 -29.68 5.93 -32.35
N ASP A 92 -28.82 5.90 -31.33
CA ASP A 92 -27.54 6.63 -31.33
C ASP A 92 -26.42 5.82 -32.03
N ASP A 93 -25.27 6.39 -32.41
CA ASP A 93 -24.16 5.64 -33.03
C ASP A 93 -23.27 5.04 -31.92
N SER A 94 -23.13 3.71 -31.81
CA SER A 94 -22.53 3.04 -30.61
C SER A 94 -21.03 2.82 -30.66
N SER A 95 -20.43 3.11 -31.81
CA SER A 95 -19.04 2.78 -32.07
C SER A 95 -18.05 3.55 -31.19
N ASP A 96 -18.39 4.78 -30.77
CA ASP A 96 -17.50 5.62 -29.96
C ASP A 96 -17.46 5.20 -28.47
N GLU A 97 -18.61 4.93 -27.84
CA GLU A 97 -18.65 4.43 -26.46
C GLU A 97 -18.04 3.04 -26.34
N GLU A 98 -18.34 2.13 -27.28
CA GLU A 98 -17.78 0.78 -27.30
C GLU A 98 -16.25 0.82 -27.42
N ARG A 99 -15.73 1.65 -28.33
CA ARG A 99 -14.30 1.88 -28.46
C ARG A 99 -13.70 2.49 -27.17
N ALA A 100 -14.39 3.42 -26.51
CA ALA A 100 -13.93 3.99 -25.25
C ALA A 100 -13.87 2.95 -24.11
N ILE A 101 -14.86 2.05 -24.03
CA ILE A 101 -14.90 0.93 -23.09
C ILE A 101 -13.75 -0.04 -23.36
N GLU A 102 -13.51 -0.38 -24.64
CA GLU A 102 -12.40 -1.23 -25.06
C GLU A 102 -11.04 -0.65 -24.63
N ILE A 103 -10.78 0.61 -24.99
CA ILE A 103 -9.51 1.30 -24.66
C ILE A 103 -9.32 1.35 -23.15
N THR A 104 -10.34 1.77 -22.40
CA THR A 104 -10.26 1.91 -20.94
C THR A 104 -10.05 0.54 -20.27
N THR A 105 -10.70 -0.51 -20.78
CA THR A 105 -10.51 -1.89 -20.29
C THR A 105 -9.07 -2.37 -20.53
N GLN A 106 -8.51 -2.13 -21.72
CA GLN A 106 -7.12 -2.48 -22.03
C GLN A 106 -6.13 -1.68 -21.16
N GLU A 107 -6.34 -0.38 -20.97
CA GLU A 107 -5.52 0.46 -20.10
C GLU A 107 -5.50 -0.08 -18.66
N ILE A 108 -6.66 -0.48 -18.13
CA ILE A 108 -6.76 -1.04 -16.78
C ILE A 108 -5.96 -2.36 -16.68
N THR A 109 -6.12 -3.27 -17.64
CA THR A 109 -5.37 -4.54 -17.67
C THR A 109 -3.86 -4.30 -17.76
N GLN A 110 -3.41 -3.35 -18.58
CA GLN A 110 -2.00 -2.96 -18.67
C GLN A 110 -1.47 -2.40 -17.35
N LEU A 111 -2.25 -1.55 -16.67
CA LEU A 111 -1.89 -1.02 -15.35
C LEU A 111 -1.80 -2.14 -14.31
N PHE A 112 -2.71 -3.12 -14.32
CA PHE A 112 -2.62 -4.30 -13.45
C PHE A 112 -1.31 -5.08 -13.66
N HIS A 113 -0.93 -5.35 -14.91
CA HIS A 113 0.34 -6.01 -15.21
C HIS A 113 1.56 -5.17 -14.81
N ARG A 114 1.50 -3.84 -14.98
CA ARG A 114 2.57 -2.93 -14.52
C ARG A 114 2.74 -3.02 -13.00
N CYS A 115 1.63 -2.92 -12.25
CA CYS A 115 1.64 -3.07 -10.80
C CYS A 115 2.18 -4.45 -10.38
N GLN A 116 1.72 -5.53 -11.01
CA GLN A 116 2.19 -6.90 -10.73
C GLN A 116 3.71 -7.01 -10.89
N ARG A 117 4.26 -6.58 -12.04
CA ARG A 117 5.70 -6.63 -12.30
C ARG A 117 6.47 -5.76 -11.32
N ALA A 118 5.98 -4.56 -11.02
CA ALA A 118 6.62 -3.64 -10.08
C ALA A 118 6.66 -4.24 -8.66
N VAL A 119 5.59 -4.91 -8.21
CA VAL A 119 5.54 -5.64 -6.93
C VAL A 119 6.57 -6.78 -6.90
N GLN A 120 6.68 -7.57 -7.96
CA GLN A 120 7.68 -8.66 -8.07
C GLN A 120 9.12 -8.13 -8.06
N VAL A 121 9.40 -7.05 -8.80
CA VAL A 121 10.70 -6.37 -8.79
C VAL A 121 11.01 -5.83 -7.39
N LEU A 122 10.03 -5.24 -6.72
CA LEU A 122 10.19 -4.73 -5.36
C LEU A 122 10.49 -5.86 -4.36
N GLN A 123 9.83 -7.01 -4.49
CA GLN A 123 10.10 -8.19 -3.68
C GLN A 123 11.53 -8.71 -3.86
N SER A 124 12.06 -8.70 -5.10
CA SER A 124 13.43 -9.15 -5.39
C SER A 124 14.50 -8.31 -4.68
N LYS A 125 14.24 -7.00 -4.45
CA LYS A 125 15.12 -6.07 -3.72
C LYS A 125 15.24 -6.39 -2.23
N SER A 126 14.38 -7.26 -1.68
CA SER A 126 14.45 -7.70 -0.29
C SER A 126 15.78 -8.38 0.06
N ARG A 127 16.43 -9.03 -0.92
CA ARG A 127 17.72 -9.72 -0.71
C ARG A 127 18.91 -8.79 -0.49
N SER A 128 18.81 -7.53 -0.91
CA SER A 128 19.90 -6.53 -0.81
C SER A 128 19.75 -5.55 0.36
N CYS A 129 18.70 -5.69 1.16
CA CYS A 129 18.40 -4.79 2.27
C CYS A 129 18.94 -5.34 3.60
N THR A 130 19.08 -4.46 4.60
CA THR A 130 19.32 -4.92 5.98
C THR A 130 18.17 -5.79 6.48
N GLU A 131 18.40 -6.65 7.47
CA GLU A 131 17.37 -7.56 7.98
C GLU A 131 16.09 -6.82 8.45
N GLN A 132 16.25 -5.63 9.06
CA GLN A 132 15.13 -4.79 9.49
C GLN A 132 14.37 -4.19 8.30
N GLU A 133 15.09 -3.67 7.30
CA GLU A 133 14.48 -3.14 6.08
C GLU A 133 13.79 -4.23 5.26
N ALA A 134 14.37 -5.43 5.18
CA ALA A 134 13.79 -6.58 4.50
C ALA A 134 12.45 -7.00 5.11
N ARG A 135 12.33 -6.97 6.44
CA ARG A 135 11.06 -7.21 7.16
C ARG A 135 10.01 -6.16 6.80
N VAL A 136 10.36 -4.87 6.86
CA VAL A 136 9.45 -3.77 6.48
C VAL A 136 9.03 -3.89 5.01
N LEU A 137 9.98 -4.14 4.12
CA LEU A 137 9.73 -4.30 2.69
C LEU A 137 8.79 -5.48 2.41
N ARG A 138 8.98 -6.64 3.08
CA ARG A 138 8.05 -7.78 2.92
C ARG A 138 6.63 -7.39 3.33
N ASN A 139 6.47 -6.61 4.41
CA ASN A 139 5.15 -6.12 4.84
C ASN A 139 4.52 -5.17 3.81
N VAL A 140 5.32 -4.25 3.26
CA VAL A 140 4.86 -3.32 2.22
C VAL A 140 4.45 -4.06 0.95
N VAL A 141 5.31 -4.95 0.43
CA VAL A 141 5.05 -5.76 -0.77
C VAL A 141 3.71 -6.47 -0.69
N SER A 142 3.38 -7.06 0.46
CA SER A 142 2.12 -7.79 0.56
C SER A 142 0.92 -6.94 0.90
N SER A 143 1.09 -5.80 1.55
CA SER A 143 0.01 -4.81 1.61
C SER A 143 -0.36 -4.32 0.20
N LEU A 144 0.65 -4.11 -0.66
CA LEU A 144 0.44 -3.75 -2.06
C LEU A 144 -0.18 -4.91 -2.86
N ALA A 145 0.31 -6.14 -2.69
CA ALA A 145 -0.25 -7.32 -3.35
C ALA A 145 -1.71 -7.56 -2.95
N GLN A 146 -2.05 -7.44 -1.66
CA GLN A 146 -3.42 -7.53 -1.15
C GLN A 146 -4.31 -6.45 -1.79
N SER A 147 -3.85 -5.20 -1.81
CA SER A 147 -4.59 -4.10 -2.42
C SER A 147 -4.85 -4.33 -3.91
N LEU A 148 -3.88 -4.88 -4.63
CA LEU A 148 -3.99 -5.22 -6.04
C LEU A 148 -4.92 -6.42 -6.29
N GLN A 149 -4.92 -7.41 -5.39
CA GLN A 149 -5.82 -8.55 -5.42
C GLN A 149 -7.28 -8.12 -5.18
N ASP A 150 -7.52 -7.25 -4.20
CA ASP A 150 -8.84 -6.67 -3.94
C ASP A 150 -9.33 -5.87 -5.15
N LEU A 151 -8.46 -5.08 -5.77
CA LEU A 151 -8.80 -4.33 -6.99
C LEU A 151 -9.12 -5.24 -8.18
N SER A 152 -8.32 -6.29 -8.41
CA SER A 152 -8.57 -7.27 -9.47
C SER A 152 -9.92 -7.96 -9.25
N THR A 153 -10.21 -8.33 -8.00
CA THR A 153 -11.51 -8.92 -7.63
C THR A 153 -12.66 -7.97 -7.93
N ASN A 154 -12.57 -6.71 -7.50
CA ASN A 154 -13.60 -5.70 -7.76
C ASN A 154 -13.80 -5.45 -9.26
N PHE A 155 -12.72 -5.39 -10.05
CA PHE A 155 -12.81 -5.20 -11.49
C PHE A 155 -13.49 -6.38 -12.19
N ARG A 156 -13.10 -7.61 -11.85
CA ARG A 156 -13.73 -8.82 -12.41
C ARG A 156 -15.22 -8.91 -12.07
N HIS A 157 -15.61 -8.53 -10.86
CA HIS A 157 -17.03 -8.45 -10.49
C HIS A 157 -17.75 -7.37 -11.31
N ALA A 158 -17.18 -6.16 -11.42
CA ALA A 158 -17.78 -5.08 -12.21
C ALA A 158 -17.96 -5.46 -13.69
N GLN A 159 -16.98 -6.13 -14.30
CA GLN A 159 -17.06 -6.64 -15.66
C GLN A 159 -18.10 -7.76 -15.81
N SER A 160 -18.15 -8.70 -14.86
CA SER A 160 -19.16 -9.78 -14.84
C SER A 160 -20.58 -9.23 -14.73
N ASP A 161 -20.78 -8.23 -13.87
CA ASP A 161 -22.08 -7.58 -13.68
C ASP A 161 -22.49 -6.78 -14.91
N TYR A 162 -21.55 -6.10 -15.57
CA TYR A 162 -21.80 -5.43 -16.84
C TYR A 162 -22.22 -6.42 -17.94
N LEU A 163 -21.48 -7.51 -18.13
CA LEU A 163 -21.82 -8.57 -19.10
C LEU A 163 -23.22 -9.15 -18.85
N LYS A 164 -23.57 -9.44 -17.59
CA LYS A 164 -24.91 -9.94 -17.23
C LYS A 164 -26.00 -8.93 -17.60
N ARG A 165 -25.80 -7.66 -17.30
CA ARG A 165 -26.79 -6.60 -17.61
C ARG A 165 -26.96 -6.43 -19.12
N MET A 166 -25.86 -6.50 -19.87
CA MET A 166 -25.88 -6.42 -21.32
C MET A 166 -26.65 -7.60 -21.93
N LYS A 167 -26.35 -8.83 -21.49
CA LYS A 167 -27.07 -10.04 -21.93
C LYS A 167 -28.57 -9.99 -21.61
N ASN A 168 -28.93 -9.58 -20.39
CA ASN A 168 -30.34 -9.46 -19.98
C ASN A 168 -31.11 -8.43 -20.82
N ARG A 169 -30.44 -7.33 -21.23
CA ARG A 169 -31.02 -6.33 -22.13
C ARG A 169 -31.27 -6.93 -23.52
N GLU A 170 -30.32 -7.71 -24.03
CA GLU A 170 -30.39 -8.37 -25.33
C GLU A 170 -31.51 -9.42 -25.39
N GLU A 171 -31.61 -10.29 -24.38
CA GLU A 171 -32.69 -11.28 -24.27
C GLU A 171 -34.07 -10.59 -24.29
N ARG A 172 -34.20 -9.47 -23.59
CA ARG A 172 -35.45 -8.67 -23.58
C ARG A 172 -35.76 -8.05 -24.95
N SER A 173 -34.75 -7.58 -25.69
CA SER A 173 -34.97 -7.06 -27.06
C SER A 173 -35.27 -8.16 -28.07
N LYS A 174 -34.64 -9.34 -27.93
CA LYS A 174 -34.91 -10.50 -28.79
C LYS A 174 -36.35 -10.99 -28.63
N HIS A 175 -36.86 -11.10 -27.39
CA HIS A 175 -38.25 -11.47 -27.15
C HIS A 175 -39.28 -10.52 -27.80
N PHE A 176 -38.96 -9.24 -27.93
CA PHE A 176 -39.83 -8.27 -28.60
C PHE A 176 -39.87 -8.49 -30.12
N PHE A 177 -38.72 -8.79 -30.74
CA PHE A 177 -38.64 -9.05 -32.18
C PHE A 177 -39.21 -10.42 -32.58
N ASP A 178 -38.93 -11.47 -31.78
CA ASP A 178 -39.39 -12.84 -32.03
C ASP A 178 -40.93 -12.97 -31.91
N THR A 179 -41.56 -12.11 -31.09
CA THR A 179 -43.03 -12.03 -30.99
C THR A 179 -43.66 -11.18 -32.11
N SER A 180 -42.87 -10.30 -32.75
CA SER A 180 -43.36 -9.34 -33.75
C SER A 180 -43.33 -9.84 -35.21
N VAL A 181 -42.90 -11.08 -35.43
CA VAL A 181 -43.17 -11.80 -36.68
C VAL A 181 -44.31 -12.80 -36.44
N PRO A 182 -45.59 -12.37 -36.42
CA PRO A 182 -46.62 -13.27 -36.88
C PRO A 182 -46.24 -13.60 -38.33
N LEU A 183 -45.71 -14.80 -38.58
CA LEU A 183 -46.04 -15.46 -39.84
C LEU A 183 -47.56 -15.38 -39.88
N MET A 184 -48.10 -14.50 -40.73
CA MET A 184 -49.50 -14.54 -41.09
C MET A 184 -49.68 -15.89 -41.79
N ASP A 185 -49.98 -16.90 -40.98
CA ASP A 185 -50.67 -18.11 -41.38
C ASP A 185 -52.11 -17.66 -41.70
N ASP A 186 -52.24 -17.00 -42.86
CA ASP A 186 -53.54 -16.82 -43.50
C ASP A 186 -53.75 -18.07 -44.35
N GLY A 187 -54.81 -18.79 -44.01
CA GLY A 187 -54.98 -20.19 -44.35
C GLY A 187 -55.09 -20.50 -45.84
N GLU A 188 -54.85 -21.78 -46.11
CA GLU A 188 -55.27 -22.55 -47.30
C GLU A 188 -54.76 -22.04 -48.66
N ASP A 189 -53.58 -22.53 -49.09
CA ASP A 189 -53.47 -23.22 -50.39
C ASP A 189 -52.19 -24.05 -50.51
N ASP A 190 -52.33 -25.21 -51.17
CA ASP A 190 -51.35 -26.24 -51.44
C ASP A 190 -50.34 -25.79 -52.51
N THR A 191 -49.24 -25.11 -52.16
CA THR A 191 -48.06 -25.07 -53.03
C THR A 191 -46.74 -25.02 -52.26
N LEU A 192 -45.96 -26.09 -52.44
CA LEU A 192 -44.54 -26.23 -52.13
C LEU A 192 -43.70 -25.27 -53.00
N TYR A 193 -43.73 -23.97 -52.69
CA TYR A 193 -42.73 -23.02 -53.19
C TYR A 193 -41.92 -22.48 -52.02
N ASP A 194 -40.64 -22.87 -52.05
CA ASP A 194 -39.50 -22.24 -51.39
C ASP A 194 -39.49 -20.72 -51.67
N ARG A 195 -40.32 -19.97 -50.94
CA ARG A 195 -40.27 -18.52 -50.94
C ARG A 195 -39.11 -18.14 -50.03
N GLY A 196 -37.90 -18.25 -50.58
CA GLY A 196 -36.70 -17.70 -49.95
C GLY A 196 -36.95 -16.27 -49.47
N PHE A 197 -36.27 -15.86 -48.41
CA PHE A 197 -36.37 -14.52 -47.84
C PHE A 197 -36.45 -13.46 -48.94
N THR A 198 -37.41 -12.55 -48.84
CA THR A 198 -37.45 -11.36 -49.72
C THR A 198 -36.13 -10.58 -49.59
N ASP A 199 -35.67 -9.91 -50.64
CA ASP A 199 -34.38 -9.16 -50.60
C ASP A 199 -34.30 -8.20 -49.39
N ASP A 200 -35.44 -7.60 -49.00
CA ASP A 200 -35.56 -6.76 -47.80
C ASP A 200 -35.39 -7.54 -46.49
N GLN A 201 -35.94 -8.77 -46.41
CA GLN A 201 -35.72 -9.65 -45.25
C GLN A 201 -34.29 -10.17 -45.20
N LEU A 202 -33.67 -10.47 -46.34
CA LEU A 202 -32.29 -10.93 -46.41
C LEU A 202 -31.33 -9.82 -45.95
N ALA A 203 -31.55 -8.57 -46.37
CA ALA A 203 -30.80 -7.40 -45.91
C ALA A 203 -30.98 -7.14 -44.41
N LEU A 204 -32.19 -7.35 -43.86
CA LEU A 204 -32.45 -7.21 -42.42
C LEU A 204 -31.77 -8.31 -41.59
N VAL A 205 -31.73 -9.54 -42.11
CA VAL A 205 -31.01 -10.66 -41.49
C VAL A 205 -29.51 -10.40 -41.52
N GLU A 206 -28.97 -9.97 -42.67
CA GLU A 206 -27.55 -9.63 -42.81
C GLU A 206 -27.14 -8.52 -41.84
N GLN A 207 -27.92 -7.44 -41.75
CA GLN A 207 -27.67 -6.36 -40.79
C GLN A 207 -27.72 -6.84 -39.33
N ASN A 208 -28.69 -7.67 -38.96
CA ASN A 208 -28.75 -8.27 -37.62
C ASN A 208 -27.55 -9.19 -37.35
N THR A 209 -27.10 -9.98 -38.33
CA THR A 209 -25.95 -10.88 -38.15
C THR A 209 -24.66 -10.11 -37.89
N LEU A 210 -24.42 -9.00 -38.60
CA LEU A 210 -23.24 -8.15 -38.39
C LEU A 210 -23.24 -7.52 -36.99
N LEU A 211 -24.40 -7.03 -36.54
CA LEU A 211 -24.55 -6.46 -35.18
C LEU A 211 -24.29 -7.52 -34.10
N VAL A 212 -24.76 -8.75 -34.28
CA VAL A 212 -24.49 -9.85 -33.34
C VAL A 212 -23.01 -10.20 -33.31
N GLU A 213 -22.34 -10.22 -34.46
CA GLU A 213 -20.91 -10.55 -34.54
C GLU A 213 -20.01 -9.50 -33.86
N GLU A 214 -20.32 -8.21 -34.04
CA GLU A 214 -19.62 -7.11 -33.37
C GLU A 214 -19.78 -7.20 -31.84
N ARG A 215 -20.98 -7.53 -31.37
CA ARG A 215 -21.26 -7.74 -29.95
C ARG A 215 -20.55 -8.96 -29.37
N GLU A 216 -20.50 -10.07 -30.09
CA GLU A 216 -19.71 -11.22 -29.65
C GLU A 216 -18.23 -10.86 -29.50
N ARG A 217 -17.70 -10.00 -30.37
CA ARG A 217 -16.32 -9.50 -30.26
C ARG A 217 -16.11 -8.70 -28.97
N GLU A 218 -17.02 -7.78 -28.64
CA GLU A 218 -16.99 -6.98 -27.40
C GLU A 218 -17.00 -7.91 -26.17
N ILE A 219 -17.93 -8.88 -26.13
CA ILE A 219 -18.04 -9.86 -25.04
C ILE A 219 -16.75 -10.67 -24.90
N ARG A 220 -16.21 -11.20 -26.01
CA ARG A 220 -14.97 -11.98 -26.01
C ARG A 220 -13.82 -11.18 -25.43
N GLN A 221 -13.72 -9.89 -25.73
CA GLN A 221 -12.67 -9.03 -25.21
C GLN A 221 -12.78 -8.80 -23.70
N ILE A 222 -13.99 -8.55 -23.20
CA ILE A 222 -14.21 -8.40 -21.75
C ILE A 222 -13.87 -9.72 -21.04
N VAL A 223 -14.31 -10.86 -21.57
CA VAL A 223 -13.99 -12.18 -21.02
C VAL A 223 -12.48 -12.44 -21.03
N GLN A 224 -11.77 -12.04 -22.09
CA GLN A 224 -10.31 -12.14 -22.14
C GLN A 224 -9.67 -11.30 -21.02
N SER A 225 -10.11 -10.05 -20.81
CA SER A 225 -9.60 -9.20 -19.73
C SER A 225 -9.82 -9.83 -18.34
N ILE A 226 -10.96 -10.50 -18.11
CA ILE A 226 -11.23 -11.22 -16.87
C ILE A 226 -10.29 -12.43 -16.71
N SER A 227 -10.00 -13.13 -17.80
CA SER A 227 -9.09 -14.27 -17.84
C SER A 227 -7.66 -13.85 -17.52
N ASP A 228 -7.16 -12.79 -18.17
CA ASP A 228 -5.81 -12.24 -17.95
C ASP A 228 -5.60 -11.85 -16.48
N LEU A 229 -6.60 -11.21 -15.88
CA LEU A 229 -6.56 -10.84 -14.47
C LEU A 229 -6.62 -12.03 -13.50
N ASN A 230 -7.12 -13.18 -13.96
CA ASN A 230 -7.12 -14.42 -13.16
C ASN A 230 -5.71 -14.98 -13.01
N GLU A 231 -4.86 -14.83 -14.04
CA GLU A 231 -3.44 -15.17 -13.95
C GLU A 231 -2.73 -14.27 -12.92
N ILE A 232 -2.92 -12.95 -13.03
CA ILE A 232 -2.39 -11.98 -12.07
C ILE A 232 -2.87 -12.31 -10.65
N PHE A 233 -4.15 -12.65 -10.48
CA PHE A 233 -4.73 -13.00 -9.18
C PHE A 233 -4.04 -14.21 -8.54
N ARG A 234 -3.70 -15.24 -9.32
CA ARG A 234 -3.00 -16.43 -8.81
C ARG A 234 -1.57 -16.09 -8.37
N ASP A 235 -0.86 -15.30 -9.18
CA ASP A 235 0.51 -14.88 -8.87
C ASP A 235 0.59 -14.02 -7.61
N LEU A 236 -0.33 -13.05 -7.47
CA LEU A 236 -0.42 -12.21 -6.28
C LEU A 236 -0.88 -13.01 -5.05
N GLY A 237 -1.80 -13.95 -5.24
CA GLY A 237 -2.28 -14.84 -4.20
C GLY A 237 -1.16 -15.68 -3.58
N ALA A 238 -0.25 -16.21 -4.41
CA ALA A 238 0.92 -16.94 -3.91
C ALA A 238 1.82 -16.08 -3.01
N MET A 239 2.05 -14.80 -3.37
CA MET A 239 2.85 -13.88 -2.55
C MET A 239 2.21 -13.55 -1.20
N ILE A 240 0.87 -13.49 -1.13
CA ILE A 240 0.14 -13.20 0.10
C ILE A 240 0.15 -14.42 1.04
N VAL A 241 -0.07 -15.62 0.50
CA VAL A 241 -0.07 -16.88 1.27
C VAL A 241 1.29 -17.18 1.88
N GLU A 242 2.39 -16.96 1.15
CA GLU A 242 3.76 -17.24 1.62
C GLU A 242 4.19 -16.39 2.83
N GLN A 243 3.47 -15.31 3.14
CA GLN A 243 3.80 -14.46 4.28
C GLN A 243 2.80 -14.64 5.45
N GLY A 244 1.81 -15.53 5.33
CA GLY A 244 0.83 -15.83 6.40
C GLY A 244 -0.32 -14.81 6.47
N THR A 245 -1.25 -14.97 7.43
CA THR A 245 -2.38 -14.03 7.58
C THR A 245 -1.90 -12.67 8.11
N VAL A 246 -2.55 -11.57 7.69
CA VAL A 246 -2.23 -10.21 8.16
C VAL A 246 -2.28 -10.12 9.70
N LEU A 247 -3.22 -10.84 10.33
CA LEU A 247 -3.39 -10.88 11.78
C LEU A 247 -2.19 -11.51 12.48
N ASP A 248 -1.74 -12.67 12.00
CA ASP A 248 -0.58 -13.40 12.55
C ASP A 248 0.69 -12.54 12.55
N ARG A 249 0.85 -11.67 11.55
CA ARG A 249 1.99 -10.74 11.48
C ARG A 249 1.86 -9.55 12.42
N ILE A 250 0.65 -9.04 12.66
CA ILE A 250 0.44 -7.93 13.60
C ILE A 250 0.76 -8.43 15.00
N ASP A 251 0.19 -9.57 15.39
CA ASP A 251 0.40 -10.16 16.70
C ASP A 251 1.89 -10.47 16.92
N TYR A 252 2.54 -11.12 15.96
CA TYR A 252 3.98 -11.38 16.02
C TYR A 252 4.82 -10.11 16.14
N ASN A 253 4.57 -9.07 15.34
CA ASN A 253 5.36 -7.83 15.40
C ASN A 253 5.11 -7.04 16.68
N VAL A 254 3.88 -7.02 17.19
CA VAL A 254 3.52 -6.38 18.46
C VAL A 254 4.17 -7.13 19.62
N GLU A 255 4.10 -8.46 19.63
CA GLU A 255 4.76 -9.30 20.62
C GLU A 255 6.28 -9.09 20.63
N GLN A 256 6.92 -9.13 19.46
CA GLN A 256 8.35 -8.85 19.33
C GLN A 256 8.73 -7.44 19.79
N SER A 257 7.87 -6.44 19.53
CA SER A 257 8.08 -5.08 20.01
C SER A 257 7.95 -5.02 21.54
N CYS A 258 6.97 -5.71 22.12
CA CYS A 258 6.79 -5.82 23.56
C CYS A 258 8.03 -6.42 24.23
N ILE A 259 8.51 -7.57 23.73
CA ILE A 259 9.71 -8.26 24.22
C ILE A 259 10.93 -7.32 24.17
N LYS A 260 11.18 -6.67 23.02
CA LYS A 260 12.31 -5.73 22.87
C LYS A 260 12.22 -4.54 23.82
N THR A 261 11.02 -4.03 24.08
CA THR A 261 10.81 -2.90 24.99
C THR A 261 11.07 -3.32 26.44
N GLU A 262 10.65 -4.53 26.82
CA GLU A 262 10.93 -5.11 28.13
C GLU A 262 12.44 -5.35 28.35
N GLU A 263 13.13 -5.89 27.34
CA GLU A 263 14.59 -6.04 27.36
C GLU A 263 15.31 -4.70 27.46
N GLY A 264 14.86 -3.70 26.69
CA GLY A 264 15.37 -2.33 26.77
C GLY A 264 15.20 -1.72 28.17
N LEU A 265 14.06 -1.95 28.82
CA LEU A 265 13.81 -1.52 30.19
C LEU A 265 14.77 -2.20 31.16
N LYS A 266 15.03 -3.51 31.02
CA LYS A 266 16.02 -4.24 31.83
C LYS A 266 17.42 -3.64 31.65
N GLN A 267 17.82 -3.29 30.42
CA GLN A 267 19.10 -2.64 30.16
C GLN A 267 19.20 -1.25 30.78
N LEU A 268 18.15 -0.43 30.70
CA LEU A 268 18.09 0.88 31.35
C LEU A 268 18.22 0.76 32.88
N HIS A 269 17.54 -0.22 33.47
CA HIS A 269 17.62 -0.48 34.91
C HIS A 269 19.05 -0.88 35.32
N LYS A 270 19.70 -1.74 34.52
CA LYS A 270 21.10 -2.12 34.73
C LYS A 270 22.03 -0.91 34.60
N ALA A 271 21.82 -0.05 33.61
CA ALA A 271 22.59 1.17 33.41
C ALA A 271 22.44 2.16 34.58
N GLU A 272 21.23 2.33 35.12
CA GLU A 272 20.98 3.15 36.31
C GLU A 272 21.75 2.61 37.53
N GLN A 273 21.72 1.29 37.74
CA GLN A 273 22.48 0.65 38.82
C GLN A 273 24.00 0.88 38.67
N TYR A 274 24.53 0.77 37.46
CA TYR A 274 25.94 1.09 37.20
C TYR A 274 26.25 2.56 37.48
N GLN A 275 25.38 3.49 37.04
CA GLN A 275 25.58 4.92 37.29
C GLN A 275 25.58 5.26 38.79
N LYS A 276 24.66 4.67 39.57
CA LYS A 276 24.62 4.83 41.03
C LYS A 276 25.87 4.29 41.71
N LYS A 277 26.38 3.14 41.29
CA LYS A 277 27.63 2.56 41.81
C LYS A 277 28.85 3.43 41.47
N ASN A 278 28.92 3.96 40.25
CA ASN A 278 30.03 4.80 39.80
C ASN A 278 30.13 6.10 40.62
N ARG A 279 28.99 6.70 41.02
CA ARG A 279 28.99 7.86 41.93
C ARG A 279 29.66 7.56 43.28
N LYS A 280 29.41 6.38 43.86
CA LYS A 280 30.06 5.95 45.12
C LYS A 280 31.57 5.75 44.93
N MET A 281 31.97 5.17 43.81
CA MET A 281 33.38 4.97 43.46
C MET A 281 34.13 6.30 43.30
N LEU A 282 33.49 7.30 42.67
CA LEU A 282 34.06 8.64 42.50
C LEU A 282 34.29 9.33 43.85
N VAL A 283 33.36 9.21 44.81
CA VAL A 283 33.53 9.74 46.17
C VAL A 283 34.70 9.05 46.90
N ILE A 284 34.82 7.73 46.77
CA ILE A 284 35.94 6.96 47.36
C ILE A 284 37.29 7.42 46.76
N LEU A 285 37.34 7.64 45.45
CA LEU A 285 38.54 8.13 44.77
C LEU A 285 38.94 9.52 45.25
N ILE A 286 37.98 10.45 45.38
CA ILE A 286 38.24 11.80 45.94
C ILE A 286 38.80 11.70 47.37
N LEU A 287 38.19 10.87 48.23
CA LEU A 287 38.65 10.69 49.61
C LEU A 287 40.09 10.15 49.66
N PHE A 288 40.41 9.18 48.80
CA PHE A 288 41.76 8.63 48.69
C PHE A 288 42.80 9.70 48.29
N VAL A 289 42.48 10.57 47.34
CA VAL A 289 43.37 11.68 46.93
C VAL A 289 43.58 12.66 48.08
N ILE A 290 42.52 13.01 48.83
CA ILE A 290 42.63 13.91 49.99
C ILE A 290 43.58 13.33 51.05
N VAL A 291 43.47 12.03 51.34
CA VAL A 291 44.35 11.36 52.31
C VAL A 291 45.82 11.41 51.88
N ILE A 292 46.12 11.18 50.60
CA ILE A 292 47.49 11.30 50.07
C ILE A 292 48.03 12.71 50.29
N VAL A 293 47.25 13.74 49.95
CA VAL A 293 47.65 15.14 50.14
C VAL A 293 47.96 15.44 51.61
N LEU A 294 47.11 14.97 52.54
CA LEU A 294 47.34 15.15 53.98
C LEU A 294 48.61 14.46 54.48
N ILE A 295 48.92 13.25 53.98
CA ILE A 295 50.15 12.53 54.32
C ILE A 295 51.39 13.30 53.85
N VAL A 296 51.36 13.81 52.61
CA VAL A 296 52.47 14.61 52.05
C VAL A 296 52.70 15.87 52.89
N VAL A 297 51.63 16.57 53.27
CA VAL A 297 51.72 17.77 54.13
C VAL A 297 52.28 17.42 55.52
N LEU A 298 51.83 16.32 56.14
CA LEU A 298 52.33 15.89 57.45
C LEU A 298 53.82 15.55 57.45
N ILE A 299 54.30 14.85 56.41
CA ILE A 299 55.72 14.53 56.26
C ILE A 299 56.53 15.81 56.04
N GLY A 300 56.03 16.73 55.21
CA GLY A 300 56.66 18.03 54.97
C GLY A 300 56.78 18.88 56.23
N VAL A 301 55.74 18.96 57.05
CA VAL A 301 55.73 19.72 58.31
C VAL A 301 56.59 19.06 59.38
N LYS A 302 56.61 17.72 59.47
CA LYS A 302 57.46 16.99 60.42
C LYS A 302 58.96 17.05 60.07
N SER A 303 59.27 17.26 58.79
CA SER A 303 60.64 17.38 58.30
C SER A 303 61.24 18.78 58.51
N HIS A 304 60.49 19.72 59.07
CA HIS A 304 60.88 21.11 59.28
C HIS A 304 60.94 21.46 60.77
#